data_AF-A0A7Y2KZ67-F1
#
_entry.id   AF-A0A7Y2KZ67-F1
#
_cell.length_a   1.000
_cell.length_b   1.000
_cell.length_c   1.000
_cell.angle_alpha   90.00
_cell.angle_beta   90.00
_cell.angle_gamma   90.00
#
_symmetry.space_group_name_H-M   'P 1'
#
loop_
_entity.id
_entity.type
_entity.pdbx_description
1 polymer ?
#
loop_
_entity_poly.entity_id
_entity_poly.type
_entity_poly.pdbx_seq_one_letter_code
_entity_poly.pdbx_strand_id
1 'polypeptide(L)'
;RQVGHTYRSWRYPLGRPTVLRERDALLAMQGLAVGVPELVYCGAKQGADRQWRALLVTAALDGFIEIDNWYAAGGRERHGEAIHERVLEAIAHTLARMHLGRWQHGCLYPKHVFVRVTAEGESAVVDIALLDLEKSRQRLTPHKAASHDLKQLRRHSSWNAADWNKLIYFYEKVFGSAIKGLR
;
A
#
# COMPACT_ATOMS: atom_id res chain seq x y z
N ARG A 1 -4.40 11.27 -16.36
CA ARG A 1 -4.19 11.01 -17.81
C ARG A 1 -2.72 10.73 -18.04
N GLN A 2 -2.37 9.63 -18.70
CA GLN A 2 -0.98 9.27 -19.04
C GLN A 2 -0.82 9.13 -20.56
N VAL A 3 0.27 9.67 -21.12
CA VAL A 3 0.61 9.58 -22.55
C VAL A 3 2.03 9.05 -22.69
N GLY A 4 2.23 7.97 -23.46
CA GLY A 4 3.57 7.40 -23.70
C GLY A 4 4.19 6.63 -22.53
N HIS A 5 3.56 6.59 -21.35
CA HIS A 5 4.07 5.83 -20.20
C HIS A 5 3.88 4.32 -20.41
N THR A 6 4.98 3.59 -20.54
CA THR A 6 4.97 2.13 -20.72
C THR A 6 6.01 1.45 -19.85
N TYR A 7 5.76 0.17 -19.53
CA TYR A 7 6.73 -0.72 -18.90
C TYR A 7 6.93 -1.96 -19.77
N ARG A 8 8.12 -2.57 -19.69
CA ARG A 8 8.42 -3.84 -20.36
C ARG A 8 8.55 -4.96 -19.33
N SER A 9 8.15 -6.16 -19.73
CA SER A 9 8.32 -7.38 -18.94
C SER A 9 8.38 -8.57 -19.89
N TRP A 10 8.75 -9.75 -19.41
CA TRP A 10 8.73 -10.99 -20.20
C TRP A 10 7.37 -11.24 -20.89
N ARG A 11 6.26 -10.92 -20.22
CA ARG A 11 4.90 -11.03 -20.78
C ARG A 11 4.56 -9.91 -21.79
N TYR A 12 5.25 -8.77 -21.71
CA TYR A 12 5.00 -7.58 -22.52
C TYR A 12 6.32 -7.01 -23.09
N PRO A 13 7.00 -7.76 -23.98
CA PRO A 13 8.31 -7.33 -24.51
C PRO A 13 8.21 -6.06 -25.36
N LEU A 14 7.07 -5.86 -26.03
CA LEU A 14 6.77 -4.66 -26.84
C LEU A 14 6.26 -3.47 -26.01
N GLY A 15 6.23 -3.59 -24.68
CA GLY A 15 5.74 -2.56 -23.79
C GLY A 15 4.23 -2.60 -23.56
N ARG A 16 3.82 -2.24 -22.35
CA ARG A 16 2.41 -2.11 -21.95
C ARG A 16 2.22 -0.81 -21.15
N PRO A 17 1.08 -0.12 -21.25
CA PRO A 17 0.79 1.05 -20.42
C PRO A 17 0.94 0.75 -18.94
N THR A 18 1.64 1.63 -18.22
CA THR A 18 1.78 1.58 -16.75
C THR A 18 0.43 1.62 -16.04
N VAL A 19 -0.53 2.38 -16.57
CA VAL A 19 -1.93 2.40 -16.08
C VAL A 19 -2.54 1.01 -15.97
N LEU A 20 -2.30 0.12 -16.94
CA LEU A 20 -2.88 -1.22 -16.89
C LEU A 20 -2.24 -2.09 -15.81
N ARG A 21 -0.98 -1.82 -15.46
CA ARG A 21 -0.32 -2.49 -14.33
C ARG A 21 -0.90 -2.03 -13.01
N GLU A 22 -1.08 -0.72 -12.84
CA GLU A 22 -1.68 -0.14 -11.64
C GLU A 22 -3.11 -0.65 -11.45
N ARG A 23 -3.91 -0.69 -12.52
CA ARG A 23 -5.24 -1.33 -12.53
C ARG A 23 -5.18 -2.77 -12.02
N ASP A 24 -4.29 -3.59 -12.59
CA ASP A 24 -4.17 -5.00 -12.20
C ASP A 24 -3.77 -5.15 -10.72
N ALA A 25 -2.95 -4.22 -10.20
CA ALA A 25 -2.60 -4.18 -8.79
C ALA A 25 -3.80 -3.77 -7.91
N LEU A 26 -4.55 -2.73 -8.28
CA LEU A 26 -5.75 -2.29 -7.55
C LEU A 26 -6.78 -3.43 -7.43
N LEU A 27 -7.10 -4.09 -8.55
CA LEU A 27 -8.04 -5.22 -8.56
C LEU A 27 -7.55 -6.39 -7.68
N ALA A 28 -6.25 -6.67 -7.70
CA ALA A 28 -5.69 -7.73 -6.87
C ALA A 28 -5.69 -7.36 -5.38
N MET A 29 -5.42 -6.09 -5.04
CA MET A 29 -5.49 -5.62 -3.65
C MET A 29 -6.91 -5.73 -3.12
N GLN A 30 -7.92 -5.32 -3.90
CA GLN A 30 -9.33 -5.49 -3.56
C GLN A 30 -9.68 -6.96 -3.28
N GLY A 31 -9.25 -7.88 -4.17
CA GLY A 31 -9.45 -9.32 -3.99
C GLY A 31 -8.74 -9.93 -2.76
N LEU A 32 -7.74 -9.24 -2.21
CA LEU A 32 -7.01 -9.62 -1.00
C LEU A 32 -7.51 -8.89 0.25
N ALA A 33 -8.60 -8.14 0.16
CA ALA A 33 -9.09 -7.24 1.20
C ALA A 33 -8.01 -6.27 1.71
N VAL A 34 -7.12 -5.81 0.82
CA VAL A 34 -6.16 -4.75 1.10
C VAL A 34 -6.81 -3.43 0.73
N GLY A 35 -6.88 -2.49 1.67
CA GLY A 35 -7.48 -1.18 1.42
C GLY A 35 -6.71 -0.44 0.34
N VAL A 36 -7.42 -0.02 -0.71
CA VAL A 36 -6.92 0.75 -1.84
C VAL A 36 -8.07 1.59 -2.39
N PRO A 37 -7.80 2.65 -3.17
CA PRO A 37 -8.85 3.39 -3.87
C PRO A 37 -9.67 2.46 -4.76
N GLU A 38 -10.99 2.63 -4.75
CA GLU A 38 -11.87 1.90 -5.64
C GLU A 38 -11.58 2.28 -7.09
N LEU A 39 -11.43 1.29 -7.96
CA LEU A 39 -11.28 1.52 -9.40
C LEU A 39 -12.62 1.90 -10.03
N VAL A 40 -12.77 3.16 -10.43
CA VAL A 40 -13.98 3.66 -11.12
C VAL A 40 -13.89 3.45 -12.62
N TYR A 41 -12.73 3.71 -13.21
CA TYR A 41 -12.52 3.54 -14.65
C TYR A 41 -11.06 3.26 -14.99
N CYS A 42 -10.84 2.38 -15.96
CA CYS A 42 -9.54 2.23 -16.61
C CYS A 42 -9.71 2.01 -18.11
N GLY A 43 -9.08 2.87 -18.90
CA GLY A 43 -9.01 2.73 -20.35
C GLY A 43 -7.60 2.97 -20.86
N ALA A 44 -7.17 2.17 -21.84
CA ALA A 44 -5.94 2.40 -22.57
C ALA A 44 -6.16 2.13 -24.05
N LYS A 45 -5.76 3.05 -24.92
CA LYS A 45 -5.80 2.88 -26.37
C LYS A 45 -4.51 3.36 -27.01
N GLN A 46 -4.15 2.73 -28.12
CA GLN A 46 -3.04 3.18 -28.94
C GLN A 46 -3.58 4.10 -30.05
N GLY A 47 -2.98 5.28 -30.21
CA GLY A 47 -3.31 6.20 -31.29
C GLY A 47 -2.71 5.78 -32.63
N ALA A 48 -3.09 6.47 -33.71
CA ALA A 48 -2.50 6.27 -35.04
C ALA A 48 -0.98 6.56 -35.05
N ASP A 49 -0.52 7.39 -34.12
CA ASP A 49 0.88 7.70 -33.81
C ASP A 49 1.64 6.56 -33.09
N ARG A 50 1.00 5.40 -32.91
CA ARG A 50 1.48 4.26 -32.09
C ARG A 50 1.74 4.63 -30.62
N GLN A 51 1.26 5.77 -30.14
CA GLN A 51 1.41 6.19 -28.75
C GLN A 51 0.26 5.69 -27.89
N TRP A 52 0.57 5.24 -26.69
CA TRP A 52 -0.44 4.89 -25.70
C TRP A 52 -1.05 6.13 -25.07
N ARG A 53 -2.38 6.14 -24.98
CA ARG A 53 -3.17 7.12 -24.25
C ARG A 53 -4.01 6.35 -23.25
N ALA A 54 -3.78 6.60 -21.97
CA ALA A 54 -4.45 5.87 -20.89
C ALA A 54 -5.02 6.80 -19.82
N LEU A 55 -6.13 6.37 -19.23
CA LEU A 55 -6.82 7.04 -18.15
C LEU A 55 -7.17 5.99 -17.09
N LEU A 56 -6.73 6.25 -15.86
CA LEU A 56 -7.15 5.57 -14.65
C LEU A 56 -7.90 6.59 -13.81
N VAL A 57 -9.07 6.20 -13.31
CA VAL A 57 -9.86 6.99 -12.36
C VAL A 57 -10.17 6.10 -11.17
N THR A 58 -9.85 6.57 -9.99
CA THR A 58 -10.19 5.92 -8.73
C THR A 58 -11.05 6.83 -7.88
N ALA A 59 -11.85 6.26 -7.00
CA ALA A 59 -12.56 7.01 -5.98
C ALA A 59 -11.57 7.75 -5.07
N ALA A 60 -11.98 8.90 -4.54
CA ALA A 60 -11.22 9.58 -3.51
C ALA A 60 -11.25 8.75 -2.21
N LEU A 61 -10.15 8.75 -1.47
CA LEU A 61 -10.09 8.15 -0.14
C LEU A 61 -10.60 9.15 0.90
N ASP A 62 -11.90 9.44 0.86
CA ASP A 62 -12.50 10.45 1.74
C ASP A 62 -12.34 10.06 3.22
N GLY A 63 -11.88 11.03 4.01
CA GLY A 63 -11.59 10.87 5.44
C GLY A 63 -10.26 10.15 5.75
N PHE A 64 -9.52 9.70 4.74
CA PHE A 64 -8.18 9.17 4.95
C PHE A 64 -7.13 10.28 4.95
N ILE A 65 -6.14 10.15 5.82
CA ILE A 65 -5.00 11.05 5.94
C ILE A 65 -3.73 10.22 5.79
N GLU A 66 -2.75 10.75 5.07
CA GLU A 66 -1.40 10.17 5.02
C GLU A 66 -0.83 9.99 6.44
N ILE A 67 -0.18 8.86 6.73
CA ILE A 67 0.22 8.51 8.10
C ILE A 67 1.13 9.56 8.78
N ASP A 68 2.10 10.16 8.07
CA ASP A 68 2.96 11.19 8.66
C ASP A 68 2.18 12.49 8.91
N ASN A 69 1.22 12.84 8.05
CA ASN A 69 0.32 13.97 8.28
C ASN A 69 -0.66 13.69 9.43
N TRP A 70 -1.09 12.44 9.60
CA TRP A 70 -1.91 12.03 10.75
C TRP A 70 -1.15 12.21 12.06
N TYR A 71 0.14 11.84 12.11
CA TYR A 71 1.01 12.14 13.25
C TYR A 71 1.21 13.65 13.45
N ALA A 72 1.54 14.39 12.39
CA ALA A 72 1.76 15.84 12.46
C ALA A 72 0.52 16.62 12.92
N ALA A 73 -0.68 16.12 12.62
CA ALA A 73 -1.96 16.66 13.09
C ALA A 73 -2.34 16.20 14.52
N GLY A 74 -1.37 15.70 15.30
CA GLY A 74 -1.56 15.26 16.68
C GLY A 74 -2.41 13.99 16.82
N GLY A 75 -2.44 13.12 15.80
CA GLY A 75 -3.33 11.95 15.79
C GLY A 75 -3.07 11.00 16.96
N ARG A 76 -1.81 10.79 17.33
CA ARG A 76 -1.43 9.95 18.48
C ARG A 76 -1.90 10.57 19.80
N GLU A 77 -1.68 11.86 19.97
CA GLU A 77 -2.05 12.62 21.17
C GLU A 77 -3.57 12.70 21.34
N ARG A 78 -4.32 12.92 20.25
CA ARG A 78 -5.78 13.03 20.25
C ARG A 78 -6.49 11.70 20.52
N HIS A 79 -5.98 10.60 19.96
CA HIS A 79 -6.64 9.30 20.06
C HIS A 79 -6.06 8.38 21.16
N GLY A 80 -4.88 8.70 21.68
CA GLY A 80 -4.20 7.94 22.74
C GLY A 80 -3.49 6.67 22.23
N GLU A 81 -2.67 6.08 23.11
CA GLU A 81 -1.82 4.93 22.80
C GLU A 81 -2.58 3.68 22.36
N ALA A 82 -3.77 3.44 22.92
CA ALA A 82 -4.57 2.27 22.56
C ALA A 82 -5.01 2.30 21.09
N ILE A 83 -5.42 3.47 20.58
CA ILE A 83 -5.78 3.63 19.17
C ILE A 83 -4.55 3.65 18.29
N HIS A 84 -3.47 4.27 18.74
CA HIS A 84 -2.19 4.23 18.02
C HIS A 84 -1.69 2.80 17.79
N GLU A 85 -1.81 1.93 18.80
CA GLU A 85 -1.47 0.52 18.68
C GLU A 85 -2.36 -0.20 17.64
N ARG A 86 -3.67 0.10 17.63
CA ARG A 86 -4.61 -0.40 16.61
C ARG A 86 -4.28 0.10 15.20
N VAL A 87 -3.74 1.32 15.07
CA VAL A 87 -3.21 1.83 13.78
C VAL A 87 -2.02 1.01 13.32
N LEU A 88 -1.04 0.75 14.20
CA LEU A 88 0.10 -0.09 13.86
C LEU A 88 -0.32 -1.51 13.49
N GLU A 89 -1.26 -2.09 14.22
CA GLU A 89 -1.83 -3.41 13.93
C GLU A 89 -2.56 -3.43 12.57
N ALA A 90 -3.40 -2.44 12.28
CA ALA A 90 -4.12 -2.36 11.02
C ALA A 90 -3.18 -2.19 9.82
N ILE A 91 -2.09 -1.40 9.97
CA ILE A 91 -1.05 -1.27 8.94
C ILE A 91 -0.37 -2.62 8.73
N ALA A 92 0.05 -3.26 9.81
CA ALA A 92 0.73 -4.54 9.78
C ALA A 92 -0.12 -5.62 9.08
N HIS A 93 -1.40 -5.74 9.44
CA HIS A 93 -2.33 -6.69 8.84
C HIS A 93 -2.55 -6.41 7.34
N THR A 94 -2.71 -5.14 6.97
CA THR A 94 -2.89 -4.73 5.56
C THR A 94 -1.68 -5.12 4.70
N LEU A 95 -0.46 -4.83 5.19
CA LEU A 95 0.77 -5.19 4.52
C LEU A 95 0.98 -6.72 4.46
N ALA A 96 0.66 -7.43 5.54
CA ALA A 96 0.79 -8.88 5.57
C ALA A 96 -0.15 -9.56 4.56
N ARG A 97 -1.41 -9.12 4.44
CA ARG A 97 -2.35 -9.62 3.42
C ARG A 97 -1.82 -9.41 2.00
N MET A 98 -1.32 -8.20 1.70
CA MET A 98 -0.71 -7.89 0.41
C MET A 98 0.47 -8.83 0.10
N HIS A 99 1.40 -8.97 1.03
CA HIS A 99 2.60 -9.78 0.83
C HIS A 99 2.30 -11.29 0.78
N LEU A 100 1.33 -11.79 1.54
CA LEU A 100 0.86 -13.19 1.46
C LEU A 100 0.24 -13.50 0.10
N GLY A 101 -0.45 -12.52 -0.51
CA GLY A 101 -0.86 -12.55 -1.92
C GLY A 101 0.31 -12.47 -2.91
N ARG A 102 1.55 -12.48 -2.43
CA ARG A 102 2.82 -12.32 -3.18
C ARG A 102 2.95 -10.98 -3.89
N TRP A 103 2.14 -9.99 -3.54
CA TRP A 103 2.24 -8.67 -4.11
C TRP A 103 3.25 -7.86 -3.36
N GLN A 104 4.20 -7.31 -4.11
CA GLN A 104 5.11 -6.27 -3.67
C GLN A 104 4.56 -4.93 -4.14
N HIS A 105 4.48 -3.94 -3.26
CA HIS A 105 4.22 -2.53 -3.60
C HIS A 105 5.38 -1.93 -4.40
N GLY A 106 6.62 -2.18 -3.99
CA GLY A 106 7.82 -1.79 -4.74
C GLY A 106 8.26 -0.35 -4.57
N CYS A 107 7.52 0.44 -3.79
CA CYS A 107 7.79 1.83 -3.45
C CYS A 107 7.08 2.15 -2.13
N LEU A 108 7.19 1.27 -1.12
CA LEU A 108 6.45 1.40 0.13
C LEU A 108 7.11 2.45 1.04
N TYR A 109 6.66 3.70 0.88
CA TYR A 109 7.00 4.83 1.75
C TYR A 109 5.81 5.14 2.68
N PRO A 110 6.04 5.73 3.86
CA PRO A 110 4.96 6.16 4.75
C PRO A 110 3.92 7.04 4.05
N LYS A 111 4.36 7.92 3.14
CA LYS A 111 3.47 8.77 2.33
C LYS A 111 2.46 8.05 1.43
N HIS A 112 2.58 6.73 1.30
CA HIS A 112 1.65 5.88 0.56
C HIS A 112 0.75 5.05 1.49
N VAL A 113 0.89 5.20 2.80
CA VAL A 113 0.04 4.58 3.82
C VAL A 113 -0.91 5.63 4.36
N PHE A 114 -2.19 5.37 4.17
CA PHE A 114 -3.27 6.27 4.54
C PHE A 114 -4.08 5.63 5.66
N VAL A 115 -4.41 6.43 6.67
CA VAL A 115 -5.16 6.03 7.85
C VAL A 115 -6.44 6.82 7.94
N ARG A 116 -7.52 6.14 8.31
CA ARG A 116 -8.77 6.75 8.73
C ARG A 116 -9.16 6.18 10.08
N VAL A 117 -9.36 7.05 11.05
CA VAL A 117 -9.91 6.69 12.36
C VAL A 117 -11.31 7.29 12.43
N THR A 118 -12.31 6.45 12.59
CA THR A 118 -13.70 6.87 12.79
C THR A 118 -14.15 6.53 14.20
N ALA A 119 -15.08 7.31 14.76
CA ALA A 119 -15.49 7.24 16.17
C ALA A 119 -14.35 7.50 17.18
N GLU A 120 -14.70 7.53 18.46
CA GLU A 120 -13.79 7.84 19.56
C GLU A 120 -13.76 6.72 20.60
N GLY A 121 -12.69 6.68 21.40
CA GLY A 121 -12.50 5.71 22.47
C GLY A 121 -12.52 4.26 21.97
N GLU A 122 -13.10 3.35 22.75
CA GLU A 122 -13.12 1.92 22.46
C GLU A 122 -13.84 1.57 21.14
N SER A 123 -14.85 2.37 20.79
CA SER A 123 -15.64 2.20 19.56
C SER A 123 -14.92 2.62 18.27
N ALA A 124 -13.72 3.21 18.38
CA ALA A 124 -13.00 3.71 17.23
C ALA A 124 -12.75 2.58 16.22
N VAL A 125 -12.89 2.86 14.93
CA VAL A 125 -12.57 1.94 13.83
C VAL A 125 -11.41 2.52 13.03
N VAL A 126 -10.40 1.69 12.80
CA VAL A 126 -9.19 2.08 12.08
C VAL A 126 -9.14 1.37 10.74
N ASP A 127 -9.19 2.14 9.66
CA ASP A 127 -9.00 1.66 8.29
C ASP A 127 -7.65 2.10 7.75
N ILE A 128 -7.01 1.22 6.98
CA ILE A 128 -5.76 1.51 6.27
C ILE A 128 -5.97 1.32 4.78
N ALA A 129 -5.50 2.29 4.00
CA ALA A 129 -5.44 2.21 2.55
C ALA A 129 -4.01 2.44 2.04
N LEU A 130 -3.64 1.76 0.96
CA LEU A 130 -2.37 1.95 0.26
C LEU A 130 -2.61 2.72 -1.05
N LEU A 131 -1.73 3.68 -1.32
CA LEU A 131 -1.69 4.44 -2.58
C LEU A 131 -0.44 4.09 -3.40
N ASP A 132 -0.40 4.62 -4.63
CA ASP A 132 0.74 4.50 -5.54
C ASP A 132 1.16 3.06 -5.85
N LEU A 133 0.27 2.35 -6.57
CA LEU A 133 0.52 0.97 -6.99
C LEU A 133 1.18 0.87 -8.36
N GLU A 134 1.72 1.97 -8.89
CA GLU A 134 2.32 2.00 -10.24
C GLU A 134 3.49 1.00 -10.37
N LYS A 135 4.25 0.81 -9.27
CA LYS A 135 5.41 -0.10 -9.20
C LYS A 135 5.06 -1.47 -8.63
N SER A 136 3.80 -1.70 -8.28
CA SER A 136 3.34 -2.95 -7.69
C SER A 136 3.49 -4.12 -8.64
N ARG A 137 3.89 -5.29 -8.12
CA ARG A 137 4.12 -6.51 -8.90
C ARG A 137 4.01 -7.76 -8.06
N GLN A 138 3.57 -8.85 -8.67
CA GLN A 138 3.67 -10.17 -8.04
C GLN A 138 5.12 -10.67 -8.01
N ARG A 139 5.44 -11.38 -6.93
CA ARG A 139 6.71 -12.09 -6.72
C ARG A 139 6.47 -13.58 -6.68
N LEU A 140 7.56 -14.34 -6.79
CA LEU A 140 7.50 -15.81 -6.72
C LEU A 140 7.08 -16.30 -5.34
N THR A 141 7.51 -15.61 -4.28
CA THR A 141 7.22 -15.98 -2.89
C THR A 141 6.78 -14.77 -2.07
N PRO A 142 5.96 -14.98 -1.01
CA PRO A 142 5.57 -13.92 -0.09
C PRO A 142 6.77 -13.20 0.54
N HIS A 143 7.82 -13.94 0.91
CA HIS A 143 9.01 -13.35 1.53
C HIS A 143 9.78 -12.42 0.57
N LYS A 144 9.79 -12.72 -0.73
CA LYS A 144 10.37 -11.83 -1.75
C LYS A 144 9.51 -10.58 -1.97
N ALA A 145 8.20 -10.67 -1.75
CA ALA A 145 7.32 -9.51 -1.76
C ALA A 145 7.56 -8.61 -0.54
N ALA A 146 7.60 -9.19 0.65
CA ALA A 146 7.74 -8.46 1.90
C ALA A 146 9.09 -7.77 2.10
N SER A 147 10.20 -8.45 1.78
CA SER A 147 11.53 -8.03 2.28
C SER A 147 11.95 -6.63 1.80
N HIS A 148 11.71 -6.30 0.53
CA HIS A 148 12.09 -4.98 0.02
C HIS A 148 11.21 -3.88 0.61
N ASP A 149 9.90 -4.11 0.62
CA ASP A 149 8.92 -3.12 1.03
C ASP A 149 9.06 -2.78 2.53
N LEU A 150 9.21 -3.78 3.40
CA LEU A 150 9.38 -3.53 4.84
C LEU A 150 10.71 -2.86 5.17
N LYS A 151 11.80 -3.18 4.45
CA LYS A 151 13.09 -2.48 4.61
C LYS A 151 13.01 -1.03 4.14
N GLN A 152 12.25 -0.77 3.09
CA GLN A 152 12.02 0.59 2.59
C GLN A 152 11.17 1.37 3.59
N LEU A 153 10.07 0.79 4.07
CA LEU A 153 9.21 1.40 5.08
C LEU A 153 9.98 1.74 6.35
N ARG A 154 10.79 0.81 6.89
CA ARG A 154 11.64 1.06 8.06
C ARG A 154 12.57 2.25 7.88
N ARG A 155 13.24 2.32 6.71
CA ARG A 155 14.22 3.37 6.45
C ARG A 155 13.59 4.76 6.39
N HIS A 156 12.32 4.86 5.98
CA HIS A 156 11.67 6.12 5.68
C HIS A 156 10.57 6.51 6.68
N SER A 157 10.14 5.61 7.56
CA SER A 157 9.16 5.92 8.60
C SER A 157 9.74 6.75 9.74
N SER A 158 8.91 7.64 10.28
CA SER A 158 9.14 8.39 11.53
C SER A 158 9.06 7.53 12.80
N TRP A 159 8.67 6.25 12.69
CA TRP A 159 8.51 5.35 13.83
C TRP A 159 9.80 5.07 14.58
N ASN A 160 9.76 5.28 15.89
CA ASN A 160 10.83 4.89 16.80
C ASN A 160 10.96 3.35 16.87
N ALA A 161 11.96 2.87 17.63
CA ALA A 161 12.21 1.43 17.75
C ALA A 161 11.04 0.66 18.38
N ALA A 162 10.34 1.23 19.37
CA ALA A 162 9.22 0.58 20.04
C ALA A 162 8.02 0.42 19.10
N ASP A 163 7.62 1.49 18.41
CA ASP A 163 6.51 1.49 17.45
C ASP A 163 6.79 0.53 16.29
N TRP A 164 8.02 0.55 15.78
CA TRP A 164 8.43 -0.39 14.74
C TRP A 164 8.40 -1.85 15.19
N ASN A 165 8.87 -2.14 16.41
CA ASN A 165 8.82 -3.49 16.96
C ASN A 165 7.39 -3.98 17.15
N LYS A 166 6.46 -3.12 17.57
CA LYS A 166 5.02 -3.44 17.64
C LYS A 166 4.45 -3.74 16.25
N LEU A 167 4.71 -2.89 15.27
CA LEU A 167 4.26 -3.11 13.89
C LEU A 167 4.77 -4.45 13.34
N ILE A 168 6.07 -4.74 13.52
CA ILE A 168 6.65 -6.01 13.05
C ILE A 168 6.08 -7.20 13.82
N TYR A 169 5.83 -7.08 15.12
CA TYR A 169 5.17 -8.13 15.89
C TYR A 169 3.77 -8.48 15.34
N PHE A 170 2.92 -7.47 15.10
CA PHE A 170 1.60 -7.71 14.50
C PHE A 170 1.71 -8.26 13.08
N TYR A 171 2.69 -7.78 12.31
CA TYR A 171 2.92 -8.22 10.95
C TYR A 171 3.28 -9.71 10.93
N GLU A 172 4.23 -10.13 11.77
CA GLU A 172 4.71 -11.51 11.86
C GLU A 172 3.62 -12.47 12.34
N LYS A 173 2.69 -12.02 13.21
CA LYS A 173 1.52 -12.81 13.60
C LYS A 173 0.64 -13.20 12.41
N VAL A 174 0.37 -12.27 11.49
CA VAL A 174 -0.43 -12.57 10.29
C VAL A 174 0.41 -13.28 9.23
N PHE A 175 1.65 -12.86 9.04
CA PHE A 175 2.53 -13.40 8.01
C PHE A 175 3.04 -14.81 8.33
N GLY A 176 3.03 -15.21 9.61
CA GLY A 176 3.40 -16.55 10.07
C GLY A 176 4.90 -16.83 10.14
N SER A 177 5.75 -15.82 9.89
CA SER A 177 7.21 -15.95 9.99
C SER A 177 7.91 -14.61 10.11
N ALA A 178 9.10 -14.62 10.72
CA ALA A 178 9.96 -13.45 10.80
C ALA A 178 10.61 -13.13 9.45
N ILE A 179 10.74 -11.83 9.15
CA ILE A 179 11.48 -11.37 7.96
C ILE A 179 12.88 -10.93 8.37
N LYS A 180 13.90 -11.52 7.75
CA LYS A 180 15.31 -11.21 8.06
C LYS A 180 15.65 -9.72 7.85
N GLY A 181 16.29 -9.13 8.86
CA GLY A 181 16.84 -7.77 8.82
C GLY A 181 15.82 -6.66 9.08
N LEU A 182 14.75 -6.95 9.84
CA LEU A 182 13.78 -5.95 10.30
C LEU A 182 13.86 -5.64 11.80
N ARG A 183 14.67 -6.39 12.56
CA ARG A 183 14.98 -6.16 13.97
C ARG A 183 16.45 -5.78 14.10
#